data_AF-A0A931J611-F1
#
_entry.id   AF-A0A931J611-F1
#
_cell.length_a   1.000
_cell.length_b   1.000
_cell.length_c   1.000
_cell.angle_alpha   90.00
_cell.angle_beta   90.00
_cell.angle_gamma   90.00
#
_symmetry.space_group_name_H-M   'P 1'
#
loop_
_entity.id
_entity.type
_entity.pdbx_description
1 polymer ?
#
loop_
_entity_poly.entity_id
_entity_poly.type
_entity_poly.pdbx_seq_one_letter_code
_entity_poly.pdbx_strand_id
1 'polypeptide(L)' 'MWKLVFYERKGMRMVVDKSAPWLPNRAAAESWAQFYMRQGYHIGLQAQDGRIERLSEGLPG' A
#
# COMPACT_ATOMS: atom_id res chain seq x y z
N MET A 1 14.03 -1.50 4.01
CA MET A 1 12.74 -1.84 4.65
C MET A 1 11.57 -1.54 3.71
N TRP A 2 10.40 -2.10 4.01
CA TRP A 2 9.16 -1.91 3.24
C TRP A 2 8.01 -1.55 4.17
N LYS A 3 7.06 -0.74 3.72
CA LYS A 3 5.83 -0.47 4.48
C LYS A 3 4.62 -0.51 3.56
N LEU A 4 3.45 -0.70 4.16
CA LEU A 4 2.17 -0.61 3.45
C LEU A 4 1.73 0.86 3.43
N VAL A 5 1.19 1.30 2.31
CA VAL A 5 0.55 2.60 2.13
C VAL A 5 -0.90 2.34 1.76
N PHE A 6 -1.81 2.81 2.60
CA PHE A 6 -3.25 2.70 2.43
C PHE A 6 -3.75 3.89 1.66
N TYR A 7 -4.62 3.62 0.70
CA TYR A 7 -5.27 4.63 -0.10
C TYR A 7 -6.76 4.60 0.14
N GLU A 8 -7.36 5.78 0.14
CA GLU A 8 -8.80 5.98 0.17
C GLU A 8 -9.23 6.68 -1.12
N ARG A 9 -10.45 6.37 -1.58
CA ARG A 9 -11.05 7.04 -2.73
C ARG A 9 -11.77 8.30 -2.26
N LYS A 10 -11.24 9.47 -2.60
CA LYS A 10 -11.91 10.77 -2.41
C LYS A 10 -12.41 11.30 -3.75
N GLY A 11 -13.68 11.04 -4.03
CA GLY A 11 -14.32 11.37 -5.30
C GLY A 11 -13.70 10.59 -6.46
N MET A 12 -13.12 11.29 -7.44
CA MET A 12 -12.46 10.68 -8.62
C MET A 12 -10.97 10.36 -8.39
N ARG A 13 -10.39 10.71 -7.25
CA ARG A 13 -8.96 10.50 -6.96
C ARG A 13 -8.81 9.48 -5.85
N MET A 14 -7.78 8.64 -5.87
CA MET A 14 -7.31 8.06 -4.62
C MET A 14 -6.23 8.94 -3.99
N VAL A 15 -6.23 9.00 -2.67
CA VAL A 15 -5.22 9.73 -1.90
C VAL A 15 -4.64 8.78 -0.87
N VAL A 16 -3.41 9.06 -0.44
CA VAL A 16 -2.82 8.35 0.68
C VAL A 16 -3.60 8.73 1.94
N ASP A 17 -4.18 7.73 2.61
CA ASP A 17 -4.86 7.88 3.89
C ASP A 17 -3.86 7.72 5.04
N LYS A 18 -3.19 6.57 5.10
CA LYS A 18 -2.24 6.22 6.16
C LYS A 18 -1.15 5.26 5.68
N SER A 19 -0.09 5.09 6.48
CA SER A 19 0.93 4.08 6.24
C SER A 19 1.19 3.21 7.47
N ALA A 20 1.49 1.93 7.25
CA ALA A 20 1.88 1.01 8.30
C ALA A 20 3.33 1.25 8.77
N PRO A 21 3.71 0.68 9.93
CA PRO A 21 5.11 0.59 10.34
C PRO A 21 6.00 -0.08 9.29
N TRP A 22 7.29 0.21 9.37
CA TRP A 22 8.30 -0.44 8.53
C TRP A 22 8.45 -1.91 8.88
N LEU A 23 8.39 -2.75 7.87
CA LEU A 23 8.61 -4.18 7.89
C LEU A 23 10.02 -4.50 7.39
N PRO A 24 10.63 -5.58 7.90
CA PRO A 24 12.02 -5.91 7.63
C PRO A 24 12.26 -6.29 6.16
N ASN A 25 11.26 -6.89 5.48
CA ASN A 25 11.39 -7.36 4.11
C ASN A 25 10.10 -7.16 3.30
N ARG A 26 10.22 -7.29 1.97
CA ARG A 26 9.12 -7.12 1.01
C ARG A 26 8.05 -8.19 1.18
N ALA A 27 8.44 -9.44 1.37
CA ALA A 27 7.52 -10.57 1.48
C ALA A 27 6.53 -10.43 2.66
N ALA A 28 7.01 -9.94 3.81
CA ALA A 28 6.17 -9.62 4.95
C ALA A 28 5.17 -8.51 4.61
N ALA A 29 5.63 -7.45 3.93
CA ALA A 29 4.78 -6.34 3.53
C ALA A 29 3.71 -6.77 2.51
N GLU A 30 4.08 -7.63 1.56
CA GLU A 30 3.19 -8.21 0.57
C GLU A 30 2.13 -9.12 1.20
N SER A 31 2.51 -9.99 2.15
CA SER A 31 1.57 -10.86 2.86
C SER A 31 0.50 -10.07 3.61
N TRP A 32 0.91 -9.00 4.31
CA TRP A 32 -0.04 -8.09 4.95
C TRP A 32 -0.88 -7.31 3.95
N ALA A 33 -0.28 -6.86 2.84
CA ALA A 33 -1.03 -6.13 1.81
C ALA A 33 -2.13 -7.01 1.21
N GLN A 34 -1.83 -8.27 0.88
CA GLN A 34 -2.83 -9.23 0.41
C GLN A 34 -3.93 -9.47 1.44
N PHE A 35 -3.58 -9.56 2.74
CA PHE A 35 -4.57 -9.72 3.81
C PHE A 35 -5.57 -8.56 3.83
N TYR A 36 -5.11 -7.32 3.82
CA TYR A 36 -5.98 -6.15 3.86
C TYR A 36 -6.68 -5.89 2.51
N MET A 37 -6.06 -6.23 1.37
CA MET A 37 -6.74 -6.15 0.08
C MET A 37 -7.95 -7.08 0.02
N ARG A 38 -7.88 -8.28 0.61
CA ARG A 38 -9.05 -9.17 0.76
C ARG A 38 -10.17 -8.58 1.62
N GLN A 39 -9.87 -7.59 2.46
CA GLN A 39 -10.85 -6.86 3.25
C GLN A 39 -11.41 -5.62 2.52
N GLY A 40 -10.96 -5.36 1.28
CA GLY A 40 -11.43 -4.26 0.45
C GLY A 40 -10.60 -2.98 0.54
N TYR A 41 -9.43 -3.02 1.20
CA TYR A 41 -8.53 -1.86 1.23
C TYR A 41 -7.71 -1.74 -0.06
N HIS A 42 -7.46 -0.50 -0.50
CA HIS A 42 -6.53 -0.21 -1.58
C HIS A 42 -5.12 0.03 -1.01
N ILE A 43 -4.15 -0.77 -1.44
CA ILE A 43 -2.81 -0.78 -0.83
C ILE A 43 -1.71 -0.75 -1.88
N GLY A 44 -0.69 0.06 -1.59
CA GLY A 44 0.63 0.00 -2.23
C GLY A 44 1.72 -0.37 -1.23
N LEU A 45 2.85 -0.82 -1.73
CA LEU A 45 4.06 -1.06 -0.94
C LEU A 45 5.07 0.05 -1.21
N GLN A 46 5.61 0.65 -0.16
CA GLN A 46 6.67 1.64 -0.27
C GLN A 46 7.98 1.06 0.29
N ALA A 47 9.01 1.05 -0.54
CA ALA A 47 10.37 0.79 -0.10
C ALA A 47 10.98 2.04 0.56
N GLN A 48 11.96 1.81 1.42
CA GLN A 48 12.63 2.87 2.19
C GLN A 48 13.35 3.91 1.33
N ASP A 49 13.75 3.53 0.11
CA ASP A 49 14.33 4.40 -0.92
C ASP A 49 13.29 5.33 -1.58
N GLY A 50 12.01 5.22 -1.21
CA GLY A 50 10.92 6.00 -1.76
C GLY A 50 10.19 5.34 -2.92
N ARG A 51 10.65 4.20 -3.43
CA ARG A 51 9.98 3.47 -4.52
C ARG A 51 8.62 2.95 -4.04
N ILE A 52 7.59 3.14 -4.85
CA ILE A 52 6.22 2.66 -4.57
C ILE A 52 5.84 1.60 -5.60
N GLU A 53 5.41 0.44 -5.12
CA GLU A 53 4.83 -0.64 -5.91
C GLU A 53 3.33 -0.70 -5.64
N ARG A 54 2.53 -0.58 -6.70
CA ARG A 54 1.06 -0.62 -6.59
C ARG A 54 0.58 -2.05 -6.70
N LEU A 55 -0.15 -2.51 -5.69
CA LEU A 55 -0.74 -3.85 -5.70
C LEU A 55 -2.22 -3.83 -6.10
N SER A 56 -2.90 -2.69 -5.99
CA SER A 56 -4.31 -2.54 -6.39
C SER A 56 -4.44 -1.73 -7.69
N GLU A 57 -5.29 -2.19 -8.62
CA GLU A 57 -5.65 -1.44 -9.83
C GLU A 57 -6.38 -0.13 -9.48
N GLY A 58 -6.06 0.96 -10.19
CA GLY A 58 -6.68 2.28 -9.99
C GLY A 58 -6.03 3.17 -8.93
N LEU A 59 -4.92 2.73 -8.32
CA LEU A 59 -4.10 3.57 -7.45
C LEU A 59 -3.34 4.65 -8.25
N PRO A 60 -3.36 5.93 -7.83
CA PRO A 60 -2.79 7.01 -8.62
C PRO A 60 -1.28 6.90 -8.80
N GLY A 61 -0.95 7.10 -10.07
CA GLY A 61 0.35 7.33 -10.68
C GLY A 61 0.83 6.14 -11.49
#